data_AF-A0A2M7QXC3-F1
#
_entry.id   AF-A0A2M7QXC3-F1
#
_cell.length_a   1.000
_cell.length_b   1.000
_cell.length_c   1.000
_cell.angle_alpha   90.00
_cell.angle_beta   90.00
_cell.angle_gamma   90.00
#
_symmetry.space_group_name_H-M   'P 1'
#
loop_
_entity.id
_entity.type
_entity.pdbx_description
1 polymer ?
#
loop_
_entity_poly.entity_id
_entity_poly.type
_entity_poly.pdbx_seq_one_letter_code
_entity_poly.pdbx_strand_id
1 'polypeptide(L)'
;MWGHANGNWNVLFGDDLPSEDAWLVVMTNQRALLDTELENIHFTDKKPKEVLEMISKRGFSEVILAGGEKLNASFLKEDLIDEIRIIVKPLVIGTGKSLFGENESIQKFAFSKSELLGNGSIELIFNKKFT
;
A
#
# COMPACT_ATOMS: atom_id res chain seq x y z
N MET A 1 -2.72 -4.65 10.65
CA MET A 1 -2.66 -6.01 11.26
C MET A 1 -3.04 -5.92 12.72
N TRP A 2 -4.25 -6.35 13.05
CA TRP A 2 -4.66 -6.79 14.39
C TRP A 2 -5.44 -8.08 14.20
N GLY A 3 -5.25 -9.05 15.10
CA GLY A 3 -5.96 -10.33 15.09
C GLY A 3 -6.46 -10.64 16.50
N HIS A 4 -7.64 -11.25 16.61
CA HIS A 4 -8.13 -11.78 17.87
C HIS A 4 -7.49 -13.14 18.18
N ALA A 5 -7.39 -13.45 19.47
CA ALA A 5 -6.61 -14.57 20.04
C ALA A 5 -7.06 -15.99 19.64
N ASN A 6 -8.04 -16.13 18.74
CA ASN A 6 -8.68 -17.39 18.35
C ASN A 6 -8.36 -17.85 16.92
N GLY A 7 -7.32 -17.29 16.28
CA GLY A 7 -6.82 -17.81 15.00
C GLY A 7 -7.71 -17.53 13.78
N ASN A 8 -8.82 -16.79 13.96
CA ASN A 8 -9.59 -16.26 12.85
C ASN A 8 -8.96 -14.95 12.35
N TRP A 9 -8.29 -15.05 11.20
CA TRP A 9 -7.76 -13.91 10.47
C TRP A 9 -8.88 -13.19 9.73
N ASN A 10 -9.71 -12.45 10.46
CA ASN A 10 -10.58 -11.48 9.82
C ASN A 10 -9.74 -10.25 9.50
N VAL A 11 -9.26 -10.21 8.26
CA VAL A 11 -8.56 -9.06 7.70
C VAL A 11 -9.60 -7.97 7.42
N LEU A 12 -10.00 -7.25 8.47
CA LEU A 12 -10.77 -6.02 8.31
C LEU A 12 -9.76 -4.89 8.05
N PHE A 13 -9.39 -4.72 6.77
CA PHE A 13 -9.11 -3.37 6.29
C PHE A 13 -10.44 -2.60 6.31
N GLY A 14 -10.42 -1.27 6.38
CA GLY A 14 -11.66 -0.48 6.26
C GLY A 14 -12.41 -0.82 4.96
N ASP A 15 -13.52 -0.14 4.71
CA ASP A 15 -14.38 -0.33 3.52
C ASP A 15 -13.68 -0.17 2.15
N ASP A 16 -12.36 0.00 2.14
CA ASP A 16 -11.44 0.18 1.01
C ASP A 16 -10.67 -1.12 0.68
N LEU A 17 -11.29 -2.30 0.80
CA LEU A 17 -10.70 -3.50 0.21
C LEU A 17 -10.60 -3.34 -1.32
N PRO A 18 -9.60 -3.95 -1.97
CA PRO A 18 -9.65 -4.14 -3.42
C PRO A 18 -10.99 -4.80 -3.78
N SER A 19 -11.65 -4.34 -4.85
CA SER A 19 -12.89 -4.95 -5.34
C SER A 19 -12.76 -6.47 -5.47
N GLU A 20 -13.85 -7.24 -5.49
CA GLU A 20 -13.79 -8.70 -5.72
C GLU A 20 -12.97 -9.06 -6.99
N ASP A 21 -12.91 -8.13 -7.95
CA ASP A 21 -12.16 -8.24 -9.20
C ASP A 21 -10.65 -7.89 -9.11
N ALA A 22 -10.18 -7.39 -7.96
CA ALA A 22 -8.81 -6.91 -7.83
C ALA A 22 -7.86 -8.03 -7.43
N TRP A 23 -6.70 -8.06 -8.09
CA TRP A 23 -5.66 -9.04 -7.81
C TRP A 23 -4.78 -8.58 -6.64
N LEU A 24 -4.86 -9.29 -5.51
CA LEU A 24 -4.08 -8.98 -4.32
C LEU A 24 -2.69 -9.62 -4.39
N VAL A 25 -1.65 -8.81 -4.46
CA VAL A 25 -0.26 -9.26 -4.37
C VAL A 25 0.29 -9.01 -2.96
N VAL A 26 0.64 -10.09 -2.26
CA VAL A 26 1.18 -10.04 -0.90
C VAL A 26 2.68 -10.29 -0.94
N MET A 27 3.46 -9.24 -0.65
CA MET A 27 4.91 -9.36 -0.51
C MET A 27 5.28 -9.89 0.88
N THR A 28 5.94 -11.05 0.94
CA THR A 28 6.24 -11.75 2.20
C THR A 28 7.59 -12.47 2.15
N ASN A 29 8.26 -12.56 3.29
CA ASN A 29 9.44 -13.40 3.48
C ASN A 29 9.08 -14.75 4.15
N GLN A 30 7.80 -15.00 4.41
CA GLN A 30 7.34 -16.25 5.00
C GLN A 30 7.27 -17.33 3.93
N ARG A 31 8.30 -18.19 3.88
CA ARG A 31 8.40 -19.27 2.88
C ARG A 31 7.17 -20.16 2.80
N ALA A 32 6.54 -20.44 3.94
CA ALA A 32 5.33 -21.28 4.01
C ALA A 32 4.12 -20.69 3.24
N LEU A 33 4.13 -19.39 2.93
CA LEU A 33 3.06 -18.75 2.16
C LEU A 33 3.34 -18.72 0.66
N LEU A 34 4.59 -18.92 0.22
CA LEU A 34 4.97 -18.79 -1.19
C LEU A 34 4.39 -19.90 -2.06
N ASP A 35 4.10 -21.06 -1.48
CA ASP A 35 3.49 -22.21 -2.15
C ASP A 35 1.96 -22.23 -1.99
N THR A 36 1.36 -21.20 -1.38
CA THR A 36 -0.09 -21.13 -1.14
C THR A 36 -0.80 -20.58 -2.37
N GLU A 37 -1.72 -21.37 -2.92
CA GLU A 37 -2.58 -20.98 -4.04
C GLU A 37 -3.96 -20.53 -3.53
N LEU A 38 -4.33 -19.28 -3.83
CA LEU A 38 -5.65 -18.70 -3.56
C LEU A 38 -6.11 -17.95 -4.80
N GLU A 39 -7.40 -18.00 -5.10
CA GLU A 39 -7.99 -17.53 -6.37
C GLU A 39 -7.53 -16.11 -6.79
N ASN A 40 -7.61 -15.15 -5.86
CA ASN A 40 -7.30 -13.74 -6.11
C ASN A 40 -6.10 -13.20 -5.29
N ILE A 41 -5.34 -14.08 -4.64
CA ILE A 41 -4.21 -13.69 -3.79
C ILE A 41 -2.94 -14.38 -4.27
N HIS A 42 -1.92 -13.58 -4.58
CA HIS A 42 -0.61 -14.07 -4.97
C HIS A 42 0.44 -13.68 -3.94
N PHE A 43 1.11 -14.66 -3.34
CA PHE A 43 2.23 -14.43 -2.42
C PHE A 43 3.56 -14.41 -3.16
N THR A 44 4.43 -13.46 -2.82
CA THR A 44 5.74 -13.34 -3.48
C THR A 44 6.80 -12.78 -2.54
N ASP A 45 8.05 -13.21 -2.70
CA ASP A 45 9.24 -12.68 -2.01
C ASP A 45 10.12 -11.81 -2.93
N LYS A 46 9.62 -11.49 -4.13
CA LYS A 46 10.27 -10.68 -5.16
C LYS A 46 10.52 -9.23 -4.69
N LYS A 47 11.47 -8.56 -5.33
CA LYS A 47 11.72 -7.13 -5.11
C LYS A 47 10.62 -6.27 -5.76
N PRO A 48 10.39 -5.03 -5.28
CA PRO A 48 9.40 -4.11 -5.83
C PRO A 48 9.34 -4.03 -7.37
N LYS A 49 10.48 -3.85 -8.05
CA LYS A 49 10.53 -3.81 -9.53
C LYS A 49 10.05 -5.09 -10.19
N GLU A 50 10.49 -6.25 -9.68
CA GLU A 50 10.09 -7.55 -10.21
C GLU A 50 8.59 -7.82 -10.00
N VAL A 51 8.03 -7.32 -8.89
CA VAL A 51 6.59 -7.37 -8.62
C VAL A 51 5.83 -6.51 -9.63
N LEU A 52 6.27 -5.29 -9.91
CA LEU A 52 5.64 -4.42 -10.91
C LEU A 52 5.73 -5.01 -12.33
N GLU A 53 6.86 -5.62 -12.70
CA GLU A 53 7.00 -6.32 -13.99
C GLU A 53 6.03 -7.50 -14.11
N MET A 54 5.88 -8.28 -13.04
CA MET A 54 4.93 -9.39 -12.98
C MET A 54 3.48 -8.89 -13.11
N ILE A 55 3.15 -7.78 -12.42
CA ILE A 55 1.83 -7.15 -12.49
C ILE A 55 1.53 -6.62 -13.89
N SER A 56 2.50 -5.93 -14.51
CA SER A 56 2.38 -5.43 -15.87
C SER A 56 2.18 -6.55 -16.89
N LYS A 57 2.89 -7.68 -16.76
CA LYS A 57 2.71 -8.86 -17.63
C LYS A 57 1.31 -9.47 -17.56
N ARG A 58 0.59 -9.26 -16.46
CA ARG A 58 -0.81 -9.68 -16.29
C ARG A 58 -1.82 -8.67 -16.85
N GLY A 59 -1.35 -7.54 -17.39
CA GLY A 59 -2.17 -6.54 -18.07
C GLY A 59 -2.65 -5.38 -17.19
N PHE A 60 -2.18 -5.29 -15.94
CA PHE A 60 -2.51 -4.17 -15.06
C PHE A 60 -1.60 -2.98 -15.35
N SER A 61 -2.19 -1.79 -15.43
CA SER A 61 -1.48 -0.51 -15.63
C SER A 61 -1.33 0.31 -14.35
N GLU A 62 -2.07 -0.02 -13.30
CA GLU A 62 -2.12 0.71 -12.04
C GLU A 62 -2.01 -0.25 -10.86
N VAL A 63 -1.32 0.20 -9.80
CA VAL A 63 -1.13 -0.56 -8.57
C VAL A 63 -1.35 0.36 -7.38
N ILE A 64 -2.19 -0.07 -6.45
CA ILE A 64 -2.36 0.59 -5.17
C ILE A 64 -1.47 -0.13 -4.14
N LEU A 65 -0.53 0.61 -3.57
CA LEU A 65 0.18 0.15 -2.38
C LEU A 65 -0.74 0.33 -1.18
N ALA A 66 -1.40 -0.75 -0.76
CA ALA A 66 -2.27 -0.76 0.42
C ALA A 66 -1.49 -0.56 1.75
N GLY A 67 -0.17 -0.37 1.71
CA GLY A 67 0.71 -0.33 2.87
C GLY A 67 1.09 -1.72 3.38
N GLY A 68 1.74 -1.84 4.55
CA GLY A 68 2.10 -0.79 5.50
C GLY A 68 3.51 -0.24 5.35
N GLU A 69 3.99 0.41 6.40
CA GLU A 69 5.29 1.08 6.54
C GLU A 69 6.45 0.46 5.72
N LYS A 70 6.72 -0.84 5.88
CA LYS A 70 7.83 -1.54 5.21
C LYS A 70 7.62 -1.69 3.70
N LEU A 71 6.39 -1.92 3.27
CA LEU A 71 6.03 -2.02 1.85
C LEU A 71 6.19 -0.65 1.19
N ASN A 72 5.61 0.39 1.79
CA ASN A 72 5.72 1.75 1.29
C ASN A 72 7.19 2.20 1.21
N ALA A 73 7.98 1.90 2.25
CA ALA A 73 9.39 2.22 2.29
C ALA A 73 10.20 1.52 1.19
N SER A 74 9.90 0.26 0.85
CA SER A 74 10.63 -0.47 -0.19
C SER A 74 10.39 0.10 -1.58
N PHE A 75 9.16 0.50 -1.89
CA PHE A 75 8.82 1.17 -3.16
C PHE A 75 9.36 2.60 -3.21
N LEU A 76 9.29 3.34 -2.10
CA LEU A 76 9.88 4.67 -2.00
C LEU A 76 11.38 4.59 -2.27
N LYS A 77 12.12 3.69 -1.62
CA LYS A 77 13.58 3.54 -1.79
C LYS A 77 14.00 3.28 -3.24
N GLU A 78 13.16 2.61 -4.01
CA GLU A 78 13.42 2.30 -5.42
C GLU A 78 12.87 3.35 -6.39
N ASP A 79 12.33 4.46 -5.87
CA ASP A 79 11.77 5.58 -6.63
C ASP A 79 10.55 5.18 -7.49
N LEU A 80 9.74 4.24 -6.99
CA LEU A 80 8.62 3.60 -7.70
C LEU A 80 7.22 4.15 -7.34
N ILE A 81 7.14 5.31 -6.67
CA ILE A 81 5.87 5.91 -6.26
C ILE A 81 5.60 7.14 -7.10
N ASP A 82 4.57 7.07 -7.95
CA ASP A 82 4.19 8.17 -8.85
C ASP A 82 3.12 9.10 -8.24
N GLU A 83 2.22 8.57 -7.40
CA GLU A 83 1.17 9.32 -6.72
C GLU A 83 1.11 8.92 -5.24
N ILE A 84 0.88 9.89 -4.36
CA ILE A 84 0.61 9.70 -2.94
C ILE A 84 -0.76 10.31 -2.63
N ARG A 85 -1.69 9.47 -2.15
CA ARG A 85 -3.00 9.88 -1.63
C ARG A 85 -3.00 9.73 -0.11
N ILE A 86 -3.19 10.81 0.63
CA ILE A 86 -3.20 10.84 2.11
C ILE A 86 -4.58 11.27 2.60
N ILE A 87 -5.19 10.45 3.44
CA ILE A 87 -6.42 10.81 4.15
C ILE A 87 -6.05 11.29 5.56
N VAL A 88 -6.27 12.57 5.82
CA VAL A 88 -6.11 13.19 7.14
C VAL A 88 -7.44 13.10 7.87
N LYS A 89 -7.49 12.29 8.92
CA LYS A 89 -8.67 12.17 9.80
C LYS A 89 -8.62 13.21 10.92
N PRO A 90 -9.76 13.77 11.36
CA PRO A 90 -9.82 14.69 12.50
C PRO A 90 -9.72 13.92 13.84
N LEU A 91 -8.63 13.17 14.01
CA LEU A 91 -8.37 12.30 15.14
C LEU A 91 -6.92 12.46 15.61
N VAL A 92 -6.74 12.59 16.93
CA VAL A 92 -5.40 12.56 17.55
C VAL A 92 -5.10 11.14 18.00
N ILE A 93 -4.04 10.56 17.44
CA ILE A 93 -3.52 9.25 17.83
C ILE A 93 -2.18 9.50 18.53
N GLY A 94 -2.03 9.00 19.77
CA GLY A 94 -0.83 9.28 20.58
C GLY A 94 0.46 8.72 19.99
N THR A 95 0.48 7.41 19.69
CA THR A 95 1.59 6.74 19.01
C THR A 95 1.08 5.93 17.82
N GLY A 96 1.90 5.80 16.79
CA GLY A 96 1.52 5.12 15.56
C GLY A 96 2.71 4.76 14.70
N LYS A 97 2.45 4.01 13.62
CA LYS A 97 3.47 3.70 12.61
C LYS A 97 3.62 4.87 11.65
N SER A 98 4.86 5.15 11.24
CA SER A 98 5.14 6.08 10.14
C SER A 98 4.63 5.51 8.82
N LEU A 99 4.32 6.38 7.85
CA LEU A 99 3.89 5.97 6.51
C LEU A 99 4.99 5.21 5.75
N PHE A 100 6.26 5.56 5.99
CA PHE A 100 7.44 5.03 5.28
C PHE A 100 8.55 4.57 6.24
N GLY A 101 8.28 4.56 7.54
CA GLY A 101 9.23 4.11 8.56
C GLY A 101 10.51 4.93 8.60
N GLU A 102 11.54 4.36 9.20
CA GLU A 102 12.89 4.91 9.17
C GLU A 102 13.48 4.75 7.76
N ASN A 103 13.60 5.86 7.04
CA ASN A 103 14.21 5.91 5.72
C ASN A 103 14.94 7.24 5.51
N GLU A 104 16.00 7.22 4.71
CA GLU A 104 16.82 8.41 4.37
C GLU A 104 16.45 8.99 2.99
N SER A 105 15.37 8.50 2.37
CA SER A 105 15.00 8.88 1.01
C SER A 105 14.34 10.25 1.00
N ILE A 106 14.87 11.18 0.19
CA ILE A 106 14.27 12.49 -0.04
C ILE A 106 13.72 12.53 -1.47
N GLN A 107 12.39 12.58 -1.58
CA GLN A 107 11.69 12.72 -2.85
C GLN A 107 10.72 13.90 -2.80
N LYS A 108 10.59 14.59 -3.93
CA LYS A 108 9.73 15.77 -4.06
C LYS A 108 8.48 15.42 -4.85
N PHE A 109 7.33 15.65 -4.22
CA PHE A 109 6.03 15.55 -4.85
C PHE A 109 5.42 16.96 -5.00
N ALA A 110 4.64 17.16 -6.04
CA ALA A 110 3.82 18.35 -6.23
C ALA A 110 2.43 18.10 -5.65
N PHE A 111 1.89 19.08 -4.93
CA PHE A 111 0.48 19.09 -4.60
C PHE A 111 -0.36 19.08 -5.89
N SER A 112 -1.32 18.18 -5.95
CA SER A 112 -2.25 18.04 -7.08
C SER A 112 -3.64 18.56 -6.70
N LYS A 113 -4.23 18.01 -5.65
CA LYS A 113 -5.61 18.33 -5.23
C LYS A 113 -5.82 18.05 -3.74
N SER A 114 -6.80 18.73 -3.13
CA SER A 114 -7.40 18.33 -1.86
C SER A 114 -8.92 18.21 -1.98
N GLU A 115 -9.52 17.32 -1.18
CA GLU A 115 -10.96 17.09 -1.16
C GLU A 115 -11.46 16.88 0.28
N LEU A 116 -12.55 17.58 0.66
CA LEU A 116 -13.24 17.35 1.93
C LEU A 116 -14.16 16.13 1.77
N LEU A 117 -13.94 15.11 2.58
CA LEU A 117 -14.76 13.92 2.61
C LEU A 117 -15.97 14.13 3.54
N GLY A 118 -17.06 13.39 3.29
CA GLY A 118 -18.33 13.54 4.02
C GLY A 118 -18.26 13.28 5.54
N ASN A 119 -17.17 12.71 6.04
CA ASN A 119 -16.92 12.44 7.46
C ASN A 119 -16.00 13.48 8.13
N GLY A 120 -15.71 14.60 7.47
CA GLY A 120 -14.81 15.64 7.98
C GLY A 120 -13.32 15.35 7.82
N SER A 121 -12.95 14.25 7.15
CA SER A 121 -11.56 13.99 6.75
C SER A 121 -11.21 14.77 5.48
N ILE A 122 -9.92 14.97 5.24
CA ILE A 122 -9.43 15.60 4.01
C ILE A 122 -8.55 14.59 3.27
N GLU A 123 -8.84 14.36 2.00
CA GLU A 123 -7.92 13.68 1.09
C GLU A 123 -6.96 14.71 0.48
N LEU A 124 -5.67 14.39 0.46
CA LEU A 124 -4.60 15.13 -0.18
C LEU A 124 -3.95 14.26 -1.24
N ILE A 125 -3.85 14.76 -2.47
CA ILE A 125 -3.25 14.05 -3.60
C ILE A 125 -1.97 14.78 -4.00
N PHE A 126 -0.87 14.03 -4.10
CA PHE A 126 0.43 14.52 -4.52
C PHE A 126 0.97 13.66 -5.66
N ASN A 127 1.50 14.29 -6.69
CA ASN A 127 2.09 13.61 -7.85
C ASN A 127 3.60 13.81 -7.88
N LYS A 128 4.35 12.81 -8.31
CA LYS A 128 5.79 12.88 -8.47
C LYS A 128 6.13 14.00 -9.46
N LYS A 129 7.10 14.84 -9.09
CA LYS A 129 7.61 15.86 -10.03
C LYS A 129 8.52 15.19 -11.04
N PHE A 130 8.11 15.14 -12.31
CA PHE A 130 9.06 14.91 -13.40
C PHE A 130 10.01 16.11 -13.44
N THR A 131 11.28 15.87 -13.16
CA THR A 131 12.34 16.89 -13.25
C THR A 131 13.19 16.59 -14.47
#